data_AF-A0A954FYV6-F1
#
_entry.id   AF-A0A954FYV6-F1
#
_cell.length_a   1.000
_cell.length_b   1.000
_cell.length_c   1.000
_cell.angle_alpha   90.00
_cell.angle_beta   90.00
_cell.angle_gamma   90.00
#
_symmetry.space_group_name_H-M   'P 1'
#
loop_
_entity.id
_entity.type
_entity.pdbx_description
1 polymer ?
#
loop_
_entity_poly.entity_id
_entity_poly.type
_entity_poly.pdbx_seq_one_letter_code
_entity_poly.pdbx_strand_id
1 'polypeptide(L)'
;NITLNAYGTGFEGMPAFDASLTADKSQAVLDLAALKTPPGDYKIAFYGYAVVKYQDNLDAVAAAKTALMQAQQDAESLAAEAKKLAEVAKTAPDAQRKSAEDAAKAAAEKVKTAQAGIATADKKLQSATANAKPKDIVDIIVSTPVTIRVNPAKKAK
;
A
#
# COMPACT_ATOMS: atom_id res chain seq x y z
N ASN A 1 -20.46 8.38 1.59
CA ASN A 1 -21.02 8.61 2.93
C ASN A 1 -20.50 7.54 3.87
N ILE A 2 -20.42 7.85 5.16
CA ILE A 2 -20.11 6.91 6.23
C ILE A 2 -21.26 6.92 7.22
N THR A 3 -21.75 5.75 7.58
CA THR A 3 -22.80 5.60 8.58
C THR A 3 -22.19 5.68 9.97
N LEU A 4 -22.69 6.61 10.79
CA LEU A 4 -22.22 6.86 12.14
C LEU A 4 -23.30 6.52 13.17
N ASN A 5 -22.88 5.92 14.27
CA ASN A 5 -23.69 5.61 15.45
C ASN A 5 -23.23 6.48 16.62
N ALA A 6 -24.14 6.73 17.56
CA ALA A 6 -23.78 7.37 18.82
C ALA A 6 -23.02 6.39 19.73
N TYR A 7 -21.97 6.89 20.37
CA TYR A 7 -21.23 6.24 21.44
C TYR A 7 -21.29 7.11 22.69
N GLY A 8 -21.70 6.54 23.81
CA GLY A 8 -21.80 7.23 25.09
C GLY A 8 -23.15 6.99 25.77
N THR A 9 -23.11 6.91 27.10
CA THR A 9 -24.24 6.50 27.93
C THR A 9 -25.47 7.37 27.72
N GLY A 10 -26.62 6.71 27.51
CA GLY A 10 -27.92 7.36 27.38
C GLY A 10 -28.26 7.82 25.97
N PHE A 11 -27.39 7.54 24.98
CA PHE A 11 -27.56 7.92 23.58
C PHE A 11 -27.34 6.77 22.60
N GLU A 12 -27.04 5.56 23.09
CA GLU A 12 -26.79 4.36 22.25
C GLU A 12 -28.00 3.93 21.42
N GLY A 13 -29.21 4.31 21.86
CA GLY A 13 -30.46 4.07 21.12
C GLY A 13 -30.73 5.06 19.99
N MET A 14 -29.83 6.02 19.73
CA MET A 14 -29.98 6.97 18.63
C MET A 14 -29.85 6.20 17.30
N PRO A 15 -30.79 6.38 16.34
CA PRO A 15 -30.63 5.83 15.00
C PRO A 15 -29.32 6.30 14.36
N ALA A 16 -28.69 5.41 13.59
CA ALA A 16 -27.54 5.78 12.80
C ALA A 16 -27.89 6.88 11.79
N PHE A 17 -26.92 7.73 11.46
CA PHE A 17 -27.06 8.75 10.43
C PHE A 17 -25.86 8.70 9.48
N ASP A 18 -26.08 9.14 8.24
CA ASP A 18 -25.03 9.19 7.23
C ASP A 18 -24.31 10.55 7.27
N ALA A 19 -22.99 10.50 7.36
CA ALA A 19 -22.12 11.64 7.18
C ALA A 19 -21.52 11.62 5.76
N SER A 20 -21.59 12.74 5.05
CA SER A 20 -20.92 12.88 3.76
C SER A 20 -19.41 13.01 3.95
N LEU A 21 -18.63 12.39 3.06
CA LEU A 21 -17.17 12.50 3.05
C LEU A 21 -16.67 13.75 2.31
N THR A 22 -17.55 14.44 1.58
CA THR A 22 -17.21 15.59 0.73
C THR A 22 -17.89 16.88 1.17
N ALA A 23 -18.82 16.81 2.11
CA ALA A 23 -19.48 17.99 2.66
C ALA A 23 -18.77 18.45 3.93
N ASP A 24 -18.72 19.77 4.14
CA ASP A 24 -18.11 20.35 5.34
C ASP A 24 -18.89 20.05 6.63
N LYS A 25 -20.16 19.64 6.51
CA LYS A 25 -21.08 19.47 7.65
C LYS A 25 -21.98 18.25 7.47
N SER A 26 -22.32 17.63 8.58
CA SER A 26 -23.36 16.60 8.71
C SER A 26 -24.17 16.88 9.98
N GLN A 27 -25.42 16.41 10.04
CA GLN A 27 -26.32 16.68 11.17
C GLN A 27 -26.78 15.37 11.81
N ALA A 28 -26.64 15.32 13.13
CA ALA A 28 -27.24 14.31 14.00
C ALA A 28 -28.43 14.93 14.74
N VAL A 29 -29.56 14.21 14.81
CA VAL A 29 -30.75 14.64 15.56
C VAL A 29 -30.92 13.73 16.78
N LEU A 30 -30.88 14.31 17.98
CA LEU A 30 -31.05 13.61 19.24
C LEU A 30 -32.48 13.79 19.75
N ASP A 31 -33.34 12.80 19.52
CA ASP A 31 -34.70 12.78 20.06
C ASP A 31 -34.69 12.28 21.51
N LEU A 32 -34.66 13.24 22.45
CA LEU A 32 -34.64 12.93 23.88
C LEU A 32 -35.92 12.22 24.37
N ALA A 33 -37.05 12.38 23.67
CA ALA A 33 -38.29 11.69 24.04
C ALA A 33 -38.22 10.21 23.67
N ALA A 34 -37.68 9.89 22.49
CA ALA A 34 -37.42 8.52 22.07
C ALA A 34 -36.31 7.85 22.92
N LEU A 35 -35.24 8.59 23.21
CA LEU A 35 -34.09 8.09 23.97
C LEU A 35 -34.37 7.96 25.47
N LYS A 36 -35.36 8.69 26.00
CA LYS A 36 -35.70 8.73 27.44
C LYS A 36 -34.50 9.04 28.33
N THR A 37 -33.55 9.81 27.83
CA THR A 37 -32.32 10.18 28.54
C THR A 37 -32.67 11.05 29.75
N PRO A 38 -32.29 10.66 30.98
CA PRO A 38 -32.50 11.49 32.16
C PRO A 38 -31.76 12.84 32.09
N PRO A 39 -32.16 13.83 32.90
CA PRO A 39 -31.37 15.05 33.04
C PRO A 39 -29.98 14.78 33.61
N GLY A 40 -28.96 15.43 33.07
CA GLY A 40 -27.57 15.21 33.47
C GLY A 40 -26.56 15.71 32.45
N ASP A 41 -25.28 15.54 32.78
CA ASP A 41 -24.16 15.82 31.89
C ASP A 41 -23.67 14.53 31.24
N TYR A 42 -23.56 14.55 29.92
CA TYR A 42 -23.19 13.40 29.10
C TYR A 42 -22.03 13.75 28.18
N LYS A 43 -21.13 12.79 27.99
CA LYS A 43 -20.06 12.88 27.00
C LYS A 43 -20.33 11.82 25.94
N ILE A 44 -20.54 12.27 24.71
CA ILE A 44 -20.85 11.39 23.58
C ILE A 44 -19.85 11.62 22.45
N ALA A 45 -19.71 10.61 21.60
CA ALA A 45 -19.01 10.69 20.33
C ALA A 45 -19.85 9.99 19.26
N PHE A 46 -19.49 10.18 17.99
CA PHE A 46 -20.06 9.43 16.88
C PHE A 46 -18.99 8.56 16.27
N TYR A 47 -19.31 7.29 16.03
CA TYR A 47 -18.37 6.35 15.46
C TYR A 47 -18.98 5.56 14.30
N GLY A 48 -18.14 5.20 13.36
CA GLY A 48 -18.49 4.32 12.27
C GLY A 48 -17.24 3.73 11.67
N TYR A 49 -17.42 3.03 10.57
CA TYR A 49 -16.30 2.47 9.83
C TYR A 49 -16.53 2.59 8.33
N ALA A 50 -15.43 2.62 7.60
CA ALA A 50 -15.42 2.42 6.16
C ALA A 50 -14.50 1.25 5.82
N VAL A 51 -14.86 0.51 4.79
CA VAL A 51 -13.94 -0.44 4.17
C VAL A 51 -13.18 0.31 3.09
N VAL A 52 -11.86 0.45 3.26
CA VAL A 52 -10.99 1.14 2.30
C VAL A 52 -9.95 0.16 1.75
N LYS A 53 -9.52 0.41 0.51
CA LYS A 53 -8.41 -0.33 -0.10
C LYS A 53 -7.10 0.28 0.38
N TYR A 54 -6.31 -0.48 1.13
CA TYR A 54 -4.98 -0.09 1.54
C TYR A 54 -3.94 -0.95 0.83
N GLN A 55 -2.85 -0.30 0.40
CA GLN A 55 -1.76 -0.94 -0.31
C GLN A 55 -0.46 -0.73 0.47
N ASP A 56 0.12 -1.82 0.97
CA ASP A 56 1.40 -1.82 1.66
C ASP A 56 2.55 -2.16 0.70
N ASN A 57 3.80 -1.96 1.15
CA ASN A 57 5.02 -2.41 0.47
C ASN A 57 5.27 -1.82 -0.94
N LEU A 58 4.75 -0.64 -1.24
CA LEU A 58 5.00 0.06 -2.51
C LEU A 58 6.50 0.34 -2.74
N ASP A 59 7.24 0.67 -1.68
CA ASP A 59 8.69 0.92 -1.77
C ASP A 59 9.46 -0.34 -2.16
N ALA A 60 9.02 -1.52 -1.69
CA ALA A 60 9.63 -2.78 -2.08
C ALA A 60 9.39 -3.11 -3.57
N VAL A 61 8.22 -2.75 -4.11
CA VAL A 61 7.93 -2.86 -5.55
C VAL A 61 8.84 -1.92 -6.34
N ALA A 62 8.98 -0.66 -5.90
CA ALA A 62 9.85 0.31 -6.55
C ALA A 62 11.33 -0.12 -6.55
N ALA A 63 11.82 -0.64 -5.42
CA ALA A 63 13.16 -1.17 -5.29
C ALA A 63 13.39 -2.40 -6.18
N ALA A 64 12.45 -3.35 -6.20
CA ALA A 64 12.55 -4.54 -7.04
C ALA A 64 12.53 -4.20 -8.54
N LYS A 65 11.71 -3.22 -8.95
CA LYS A 65 11.67 -2.72 -10.33
C LYS A 65 13.00 -2.08 -10.73
N THR A 66 13.59 -1.27 -9.85
CA THR A 66 14.91 -0.66 -10.06
C THR A 66 15.99 -1.72 -10.20
N ALA A 67 15.99 -2.73 -9.33
CA ALA A 67 16.94 -3.84 -9.40
C ALA A 67 16.82 -4.68 -10.68
N LEU A 68 15.59 -4.92 -11.16
CA LEU A 68 15.37 -5.59 -12.45
C LEU A 68 15.94 -4.78 -13.62
N MET A 69 15.69 -3.47 -13.64
CA MET A 69 16.20 -2.58 -14.68
C MET A 69 17.74 -2.55 -14.68
N GLN A 70 18.36 -2.51 -13.50
CA GLN A 70 19.82 -2.54 -13.37
C GLN A 70 20.40 -3.89 -13.83
N ALA A 71 19.78 -5.02 -13.43
CA ALA A 71 20.19 -6.34 -13.89
C ALA A 71 20.08 -6.51 -15.41
N GLN A 72 19.06 -5.91 -16.04
CA GLN A 72 18.91 -5.89 -17.49
C GLN A 72 20.04 -5.09 -18.16
N GLN A 73 20.34 -3.89 -17.65
CA GLN A 73 21.42 -3.05 -18.16
C GLN A 73 22.79 -3.72 -18.03
N ASP A 74 23.07 -4.35 -16.89
CA ASP A 74 24.33 -5.07 -16.65
C ASP A 74 24.46 -6.26 -17.60
N ALA A 75 23.39 -7.03 -17.81
CA ALA A 75 23.40 -8.15 -18.74
C ALA A 75 23.60 -7.70 -20.20
N GLU A 76 23.00 -6.58 -20.60
CA GLU A 76 23.22 -5.99 -21.93
C GLU A 76 24.68 -5.55 -22.12
N SER A 77 25.27 -4.90 -21.11
CA SER A 77 26.68 -4.50 -21.14
C SER A 77 27.61 -5.71 -21.25
N LEU A 78 27.38 -6.74 -20.43
CA LEU A 78 28.14 -7.99 -20.47
C LEU A 78 27.96 -8.74 -21.80
N ALA A 79 26.76 -8.71 -22.38
CA ALA A 79 26.51 -9.32 -23.68
C ALA A 79 27.24 -8.58 -24.81
N ALA A 80 27.32 -7.25 -24.74
CA ALA A 80 28.10 -6.45 -25.68
C ALA A 80 29.61 -6.74 -25.56
N GLU A 81 30.13 -6.86 -24.33
CA GLU A 81 31.53 -7.22 -24.07
C GLU A 81 31.87 -8.64 -24.55
N ALA A 82 31.00 -9.62 -24.24
CA ALA A 82 31.17 -10.99 -24.70
C ALA A 82 31.18 -11.09 -26.23
N LYS A 83 30.33 -10.32 -26.94
CA LYS A 83 30.38 -10.22 -28.41
C LYS A 83 31.72 -9.67 -28.90
N LYS A 84 32.25 -8.61 -28.28
CA LYS A 84 33.56 -8.05 -28.65
C LYS A 84 34.68 -9.07 -28.45
N LEU A 85 34.70 -9.77 -27.33
CA LEU A 85 35.72 -10.79 -27.03
C LEU A 85 35.61 -12.01 -27.96
N ALA A 86 34.39 -12.40 -28.35
CA ALA A 86 34.20 -13.44 -29.34
C ALA A 86 34.75 -13.07 -30.72
N GLU A 87 34.60 -11.81 -31.15
CA GLU A 87 35.23 -11.33 -32.40
C GLU A 87 36.77 -11.30 -32.29
N VAL A 88 37.31 -10.83 -31.17
CA VAL A 88 38.76 -10.84 -30.92
C VAL A 88 39.31 -12.28 -30.97
N ALA A 89 38.61 -13.26 -30.41
CA ALA A 89 39.01 -14.66 -30.46
C ALA A 89 39.10 -15.22 -31.89
N LYS A 90 38.21 -14.77 -32.80
CA LYS A 90 38.23 -15.19 -34.22
C LYS A 90 39.44 -14.63 -34.97
N THR A 91 39.88 -13.43 -34.63
CA THR A 91 40.98 -12.73 -35.32
C THR A 91 42.33 -12.84 -34.61
N ALA A 92 42.39 -13.53 -33.47
CA ALA A 92 43.59 -13.61 -32.64
C ALA A 92 44.73 -14.40 -33.35
N PRO A 93 45.99 -13.92 -33.26
CA PRO A 93 47.16 -14.66 -33.71
C PRO A 93 47.33 -16.01 -32.99
N ASP A 94 47.98 -16.99 -33.61
CA ASP A 94 48.17 -18.36 -33.07
C ASP A 94 48.69 -18.38 -31.62
N ALA A 95 49.67 -17.52 -31.32
CA ALA A 95 50.27 -17.42 -29.99
C ALA A 95 49.30 -16.92 -28.89
N GLN A 96 48.22 -16.24 -29.26
CA GLN A 96 47.25 -15.63 -28.34
C GLN A 96 45.86 -16.28 -28.44
N ARG A 97 45.62 -17.14 -29.45
CA ARG A 97 44.31 -17.72 -29.76
C ARG A 97 43.69 -18.42 -28.55
N LYS A 98 44.46 -19.23 -27.83
CA LYS A 98 43.98 -19.93 -26.62
C LYS A 98 43.52 -18.96 -25.53
N SER A 99 44.30 -17.90 -25.27
CA SER A 99 43.93 -16.88 -24.27
C SER A 99 42.68 -16.10 -24.69
N ALA A 100 42.52 -15.80 -25.98
CA ALA A 100 41.36 -15.07 -26.48
C ALA A 100 40.08 -15.94 -26.45
N GLU A 101 40.19 -17.23 -26.78
CA GLU A 101 39.10 -18.20 -26.64
C GLU A 101 38.67 -18.39 -25.18
N ASP A 102 39.62 -18.50 -24.26
CA ASP A 102 39.32 -18.63 -22.82
C ASP A 102 38.63 -17.37 -22.28
N ALA A 103 39.05 -16.17 -22.71
CA ALA A 103 38.40 -14.91 -22.36
C ALA A 103 36.97 -14.82 -22.92
N ALA A 104 36.75 -15.24 -24.17
CA ALA A 104 35.43 -15.26 -24.78
C ALA A 104 34.48 -16.24 -24.06
N LYS A 105 34.98 -17.43 -23.67
CA LYS A 105 34.21 -18.40 -22.86
C LYS A 105 33.86 -17.85 -21.49
N ALA A 106 34.82 -17.24 -20.78
CA ALA A 106 34.58 -16.63 -19.49
C ALA A 106 33.53 -15.50 -19.57
N ALA A 107 33.57 -14.68 -20.62
CA ALA A 107 32.58 -13.65 -20.86
C ALA A 107 31.19 -14.22 -21.18
N ALA A 108 31.11 -15.29 -21.98
CA ALA A 108 29.85 -15.98 -22.25
C ALA A 108 29.22 -16.58 -20.97
N GLU A 109 30.03 -17.15 -20.07
CA GLU A 109 29.55 -17.62 -18.76
C GLU A 109 29.01 -16.47 -17.91
N LYS A 110 29.68 -15.31 -17.88
CA LYS A 110 29.17 -14.11 -17.18
C LYS A 110 27.82 -13.64 -17.72
N VAL A 111 27.62 -13.68 -19.04
CA VAL A 111 26.33 -13.35 -19.68
C VAL A 111 25.24 -14.32 -19.21
N LYS A 112 25.54 -15.63 -19.16
CA LYS A 112 24.59 -16.64 -18.66
C LYS A 112 24.23 -16.41 -17.20
N THR A 113 25.20 -16.08 -16.35
CA THR A 113 24.95 -15.71 -14.95
C THR A 113 24.10 -14.44 -14.84
N ALA A 114 24.38 -13.41 -15.64
CA ALA A 114 23.61 -12.17 -15.64
C ALA A 114 22.15 -12.39 -16.10
N GLN A 115 21.92 -13.24 -17.11
CA GLN A 115 20.56 -13.63 -17.53
C GLN A 115 19.80 -14.39 -16.44
N ALA A 116 20.47 -15.28 -15.70
CA ALA A 116 19.87 -15.91 -14.52
C ALA A 116 19.56 -14.89 -13.41
N GLY A 117 20.39 -13.85 -13.27
CA GLY A 117 20.17 -12.69 -12.40
C GLY A 117 18.90 -11.92 -12.75
N ILE A 118 18.65 -11.66 -14.05
CA ILE A 118 17.39 -11.04 -14.52
C ILE A 118 16.19 -11.87 -14.12
N ALA A 119 16.21 -13.19 -14.40
CA ALA A 119 15.10 -14.07 -14.05
C ALA A 119 14.82 -14.09 -12.53
N THR A 120 15.87 -13.97 -11.71
CA THR A 120 15.75 -13.86 -10.26
C THR A 120 15.15 -12.52 -9.84
N ALA A 121 15.60 -11.41 -10.44
CA ALA A 121 15.08 -10.07 -10.16
C ALA A 121 13.60 -9.94 -10.59
N ASP A 122 13.22 -10.54 -11.72
CA ASP A 122 11.84 -10.57 -12.19
C ASP A 122 10.91 -11.31 -11.21
N LYS A 123 11.32 -12.49 -10.73
CA LYS A 123 10.57 -13.22 -9.68
C LYS A 123 10.42 -12.42 -8.38
N LYS A 124 11.44 -11.62 -8.02
CA LYS A 124 11.36 -10.72 -6.87
C LYS A 124 10.36 -9.60 -7.11
N LEU A 125 10.34 -8.99 -8.30
CA LEU A 125 9.35 -7.97 -8.66
C LEU A 125 7.93 -8.55 -8.64
N GLN A 126 7.73 -9.75 -9.19
CA GLN A 126 6.43 -10.43 -9.16
C GLN A 126 5.96 -10.68 -7.73
N SER A 127 6.83 -11.21 -6.87
CA SER A 127 6.53 -11.44 -5.44
C SER A 127 6.21 -10.14 -4.71
N ALA A 128 7.02 -9.09 -4.91
CA ALA A 128 6.79 -7.78 -4.30
C ALA A 128 5.44 -7.19 -4.74
N THR A 129 5.12 -7.28 -6.03
CA THR A 129 3.85 -6.80 -6.60
C THR A 129 2.66 -7.58 -6.07
N ALA A 130 2.79 -8.91 -5.91
CA ALA A 130 1.76 -9.74 -5.33
C ALA A 130 1.49 -9.40 -3.85
N ASN A 131 2.55 -9.14 -3.08
CA ASN A 131 2.45 -8.75 -1.68
C ASN A 131 1.85 -7.36 -1.49
N ALA A 132 2.15 -6.45 -2.43
CA ALA A 132 1.61 -5.10 -2.47
C ALA A 132 0.22 -5.04 -3.14
N LYS A 133 -0.54 -6.13 -3.24
CA LYS A 133 -1.92 -6.02 -3.76
C LYS A 133 -2.80 -5.26 -2.76
N PRO A 134 -3.67 -4.34 -3.22
CA PRO A 134 -4.60 -3.64 -2.34
C PRO A 134 -5.50 -4.62 -1.59
N LYS A 135 -5.58 -4.46 -0.27
CA LYS A 135 -6.42 -5.26 0.63
C LYS A 135 -7.49 -4.38 1.24
N ASP A 136 -8.64 -4.98 1.53
CA ASP A 136 -9.66 -4.32 2.31
C ASP A 136 -9.20 -4.21 3.76
N ILE A 137 -9.20 -2.99 4.28
CA ILE A 137 -9.02 -2.71 5.69
C ILE A 137 -10.25 -1.99 6.22
N VAL A 138 -10.50 -2.15 7.52
CA VAL A 138 -11.52 -1.39 8.22
C VAL A 138 -10.84 -0.16 8.82
N ASP A 139 -11.24 1.02 8.38
CA ASP A 139 -10.86 2.27 9.01
C ASP A 139 -11.98 2.70 9.96
N ILE A 140 -11.66 2.83 11.24
CA ILE A 140 -12.63 3.18 12.29
C ILE A 140 -12.49 4.68 12.55
N ILE A 141 -13.59 5.38 12.34
CA ILE A 141 -13.64 6.83 12.51
C ILE A 141 -14.46 7.10 13.76
N VAL A 142 -13.89 7.92 14.65
CA VAL A 142 -14.55 8.39 15.86
C VAL A 142 -14.45 9.90 15.89
N SER A 143 -15.58 10.59 16.05
CA SER A 143 -15.59 12.03 16.22
C SER A 143 -14.88 12.41 17.51
N THR A 144 -14.34 13.63 17.57
CA THR A 144 -13.96 14.21 18.86
C THR A 144 -15.19 14.19 19.78
N PRO A 145 -15.06 13.72 21.04
CA PRO A 145 -16.19 13.67 21.94
C PRO A 145 -16.74 15.07 22.24
N VAL A 146 -18.06 15.18 22.28
CA VAL A 146 -18.80 16.39 22.67
C VAL A 146 -19.46 16.19 24.03
N THR A 147 -19.53 17.25 24.82
CA THR A 147 -20.24 17.26 26.10
C THR A 147 -21.58 17.94 25.93
N ILE A 148 -22.65 17.28 26.35
CA ILE A 148 -24.02 17.78 26.28
C ILE A 148 -24.66 17.73 27.67
N ARG A 149 -25.45 18.75 28.00
CA ARG A 149 -26.28 18.79 29.19
C ARG A 149 -27.74 18.60 28.81
N VAL A 150 -28.36 17.53 29.31
CA VAL A 150 -29.79 17.33 29.21
C VAL A 150 -30.45 18.05 30.37
N ASN A 151 -31.23 19.09 30.06
CA ASN A 151 -31.98 19.83 31.07
C ASN A 151 -33.27 19.08 31.44
N PRO A 152 -33.78 19.24 32.68
CA PRO A 152 -35.10 18.75 33.04
C PRO A 152 -36.19 19.27 32.10
N ALA A 153 -37.19 18.43 31.82
CA ALA A 153 -38.37 18.86 31.07
C ALA A 153 -39.02 20.06 31.76
N LYS A 154 -39.29 21.13 31.01
CA LYS A 154 -40.06 22.26 31.55
C LYS A 154 -41.44 21.75 31.93
N LYS A 155 -41.86 22.00 33.18
CA LYS A 155 -43.23 21.71 33.61
C LYS A 155 -44.19 22.48 32.69
N ALA A 156 -45.16 21.77 32.10
CA ALA A 156 -46.24 22.41 31.37
C ALA A 156 -46.96 23.39 32.30
N LYS A 157 -47.17 24.63 31.84
CA LYS A 157 -48.04 25.59 32.50
C LYS A 157 -49.48 25.29 32.13
#